data_AF-A0A5F2I1Q1-F1
#
_entry.id   AF-A0A5F2I1Q1-F1
#
_cell.length_a   1.000
_cell.length_b   1.000
_cell.length_c   1.000
_cell.angle_alpha   90.00
_cell.angle_beta   90.00
_cell.angle_gamma   90.00
#
_symmetry.space_group_name_H-M   'P 1'
#
loop_
_entity.id
_entity.type
_entity.pdbx_description
1 polymer ?
#
loop_
_entity_poly.entity_id
_entity_poly.type
_entity_poly.pdbx_seq_one_letter_code
_entity_poly.pdbx_strand_id
1 'polypeptide(L)' 'MANRYALRMDEPNSWTVFDIFTGQPAEFEKKMMIGIKTHRPEKIVSELNARSGREAAGGDRPGLPDV' A
#
# COMPACT_ATOMS: atom_id res chain seq x y z
N MET A 1 4.12 12.01 5.75
CA MET A 1 3.82 11.15 4.58
C MET A 1 2.36 10.76 4.63
N ALA A 2 1.63 10.92 3.53
CA ALA A 2 0.27 10.42 3.44
C ALA A 2 0.29 8.90 3.26
N ASN A 3 -0.62 8.19 3.94
CA ASN A 3 -0.82 6.77 3.68
C ASN A 3 -1.40 6.62 2.26
N ARG A 4 -0.83 5.70 1.49
CA ARG A 4 -1.29 5.33 0.15
C ARG A 4 -2.27 4.17 0.19
N TYR A 5 -2.14 3.30 1.17
CA TYR A 5 -2.95 2.09 1.30
C TYR A 5 -3.81 2.14 2.56
N ALA A 6 -5.04 1.63 2.45
CA ALA A 6 -5.98 1.50 3.55
C ALA A 6 -6.64 0.12 3.57
N LEU A 7 -7.31 -0.18 4.68
CA LEU A 7 -8.09 -1.40 4.89
C LEU A 7 -9.58 -1.12 4.75
N ARG A 8 -10.25 -2.01 4.02
CA ARG A 8 -11.72 -2.07 3.95
C ARG A 8 -12.17 -3.47 4.32
N MET A 9 -13.25 -3.58 5.07
CA MET A 9 -13.95 -4.84 5.28
C MET A 9 -15.01 -4.98 4.20
N ASP A 10 -14.92 -6.03 3.38
CA ASP A 10 -15.93 -6.29 2.33
C ASP A 10 -16.99 -7.28 2.83
N GLU A 11 -16.60 -8.28 3.63
CA GLU A 11 -17.49 -9.26 4.26
C GLU A 11 -17.07 -9.48 5.72
N PRO A 12 -17.91 -10.11 6.57
CA PRO A 12 -17.52 -10.46 7.93
C PRO A 12 -16.19 -11.24 7.94
N ASN A 13 -15.19 -10.68 8.61
CA ASN A 13 -13.86 -11.27 8.73
C ASN A 13 -13.09 -11.42 7.40
N SER A 14 -13.46 -10.62 6.39
CA SER A 14 -12.84 -10.59 5.06
C SER A 14 -12.42 -9.16 4.74
N TRP A 15 -11.12 -8.96 4.60
CA TRP A 15 -10.53 -7.63 4.44
C TRP A 15 -9.85 -7.47 3.08
N THR A 16 -9.93 -6.26 2.54
CA THR A 16 -9.18 -5.86 1.34
C THR A 16 -8.28 -4.69 1.67
N VAL A 17 -7.03 -4.80 1.24
CA VAL A 17 -6.12 -3.65 1.20
C VAL A 17 -6.29 -2.99 -0.16
N PHE A 18 -6.56 -1.69 -0.17
CA PHE A 18 -6.77 -0.93 -1.38
C PHE A 18 -5.92 0.34 -1.40
N ASP A 19 -5.55 0.79 -2.59
CA ASP A 19 -4.90 2.08 -2.81
C ASP A 19 -5.97 3.19 -2.70
N ILE A 20 -5.72 4.18 -1.83
CA ILE A 20 -6.64 5.28 -1.53
C ILE A 20 -6.83 6.20 -2.75
N PHE A 21 -5.84 6.30 -3.64
CA PHE A 21 -5.89 7.18 -4.80
C PHE A 21 -6.60 6.54 -5.99
N THR A 22 -6.45 5.23 -6.20
CA THR A 22 -7.06 4.53 -7.35
C THR A 22 -8.34 3.78 -6.98
N GLY A 23 -8.55 3.49 -5.69
CA GLY A 23 -9.62 2.63 -5.21
C GLY A 23 -9.43 1.14 -5.57
N GLN A 24 -8.33 0.78 -6.24
CA GLN A 24 -8.06 -0.58 -6.67
C GLN A 24 -7.43 -1.40 -5.53
N PRO A 25 -7.66 -2.73 -5.51
CA PRO A 25 -6.96 -3.61 -4.58
C PRO A 25 -5.45 -3.51 -4.73
N ALA A 26 -4.75 -3.49 -3.60
CA ALA A 26 -3.29 -3.50 -3.60
C ALA A 26 -2.77 -4.86 -4.07
N GLU A 27 -1.67 -4.85 -4.82
CA GLU A 27 -0.89 -6.04 -5.11
C GLU A 27 0.29 -6.12 -4.15
N PHE A 28 0.46 -7.27 -3.49
CA PHE A 28 1.61 -7.55 -2.64
C PHE A 28 2.14 -8.95 -2.94
N GLU A 29 3.45 -9.08 -3.15
CA GLU A 29 4.09 -10.36 -3.55
C GLU A 29 3.41 -11.05 -4.74
N LYS A 30 2.98 -10.27 -5.75
CA LYS A 30 2.24 -10.75 -6.94
C LYS A 30 0.88 -11.40 -6.64
N LYS A 31 0.31 -11.11 -5.47
CA LYS A 31 -1.05 -11.52 -5.08
C LYS A 31 -1.90 -10.28 -4.81
N MET A 32 -3.14 -10.30 -5.29
CA MET A 32 -4.11 -9.28 -4.90
C MET A 32 -4.46 -9.43 -3.42
N MET A 33 -4.42 -8.32 -2.70
CA MET A 33 -4.70 -8.23 -1.27
C MET A 33 -6.20 -8.10 -1.02
N ILE A 34 -6.96 -9.08 -1.53
CA ILE A 34 -8.41 -9.21 -1.39
C ILE A 34 -8.76 -10.42 -0.52
N GLY A 35 -9.88 -10.37 0.19
CA GLY A 35 -10.40 -11.53 0.93
C GLY A 35 -9.48 -12.02 2.06
N ILE A 36 -8.73 -11.10 2.66
CA ILE A 36 -7.75 -11.36 3.70
C ILE A 36 -8.48 -11.77 4.98
N LYS A 37 -8.32 -13.05 5.37
CA LYS A 37 -8.90 -13.62 6.60
C LYS A 37 -7.91 -13.73 7.78
N THR A 38 -6.69 -13.21 7.63
CA THR A 38 -5.68 -13.24 8.70
C THR A 38 -6.12 -12.37 9.88
N HIS A 39 -5.68 -12.75 11.08
CA HIS A 39 -5.89 -12.00 12.31
C HIS A 39 -5.35 -10.55 12.22
N ARG A 40 -4.33 -10.27 11.40
CA ARG A 40 -3.66 -8.95 11.40
C ARG A 40 -3.52 -8.34 9.99
N PRO A 41 -4.63 -7.98 9.34
CA PRO A 41 -4.57 -7.32 8.03
C PRO A 41 -3.89 -5.95 8.11
N GLU A 42 -3.95 -5.27 9.27
CA GLU A 42 -3.32 -3.97 9.53
C GLU A 42 -1.80 -3.97 9.35
N LYS A 43 -1.16 -5.12 9.58
CA LYS A 43 0.28 -5.28 9.39
C LYS A 43 0.66 -5.12 7.92
N ILE A 44 -0.15 -5.67 7.02
CA ILE A 44 0.06 -5.60 5.56
C ILE A 44 -0.05 -4.14 5.10
N VAL A 45 -1.06 -3.40 5.59
CA VAL A 45 -1.21 -1.96 5.31
C VAL A 45 0.00 -1.17 5.81
N SER A 46 0.48 -1.48 7.01
CA SER A 46 1.64 -0.79 7.59
C SER A 46 2.91 -1.02 6.78
N GLU A 47 3.17 -2.26 6.33
CA GLU A 47 4.32 -2.60 5.48
C GLU A 47 4.24 -1.91 4.11
N LEU A 48 3.07 -1.91 3.48
CA LEU A 48 2.83 -1.25 2.18
C LEU A 48 3.01 0.26 2.27
N ASN A 49 2.47 0.91 3.31
CA ASN A 49 2.64 2.35 3.52
C ASN A 49 4.08 2.71 3.86
N ALA A 50 4.78 1.90 4.66
CA ALA A 50 6.19 2.12 4.96
C ALA A 50 7.06 2.02 3.69
N ARG A 51 6.77 1.05 2.80
CA ARG A 51 7.44 0.94 1.50
C ARG A 51 7.15 2.14 0.59
N SER A 52 5.88 2.51 0.45
CA SER A 52 5.48 3.66 -0.36
C SER A 52 6.09 4.98 0.14
N GLY A 53 6.22 5.16 1.46
CA GLY A 53 6.89 6.32 2.06
C GLY A 53 8.38 6.35 1.77
N ARG A 54 9.05 5.19 1.73
CA ARG A 54 10.48 5.09 1.35
C ARG A 54 10.70 5.39 -0.13
N GLU A 55 9.84 4.89 -1.01
CA GLU A 55 9.90 5.20 -2.45
C GLU A 55 9.68 6.70 -2.71
N ALA A 56 8.75 7.33 -1.98
CA ALA A 56 8.55 8.78 -2.04
C ALA A 56 9.75 9.59 -1.51
N ALA A 57 10.45 9.09 -0.48
CA ALA A 57 11.63 9.75 0.08
C ALA A 57 12.92 9.49 -0.73
N GLY A 58 13.03 8.37 -1.42
CA GLY A 58 14.17 8.00 -2.27
C GLY A 58 14.10 8.57 -3.69
N GLY A 59 12.95 9.12 -4.09
CA GLY A 59 12.74 9.73 -5.41
C GLY A 59 13.14 11.21 -5.52
N ASP A 60 13.57 11.86 -4.43
CA ASP A 60 14.01 13.27 -4.44
C ASP A 60 15.50 13.41 -4.78
N ARG A 61 15.88 12.94 -5.96
CA ARG A 61 17.04 13.48 -6.67
C ARG A 61 16.65 13.70 -8.12
N PRO A 62 16.23 14.91 -8.51
CA PRO A 62 16.34 15.28 -9.91
C PRO A 62 17.84 15.30 -10.21
N GLY A 63 18.31 14.31 -10.97
CA GLY A 63 19.55 14.46 -11.72
C GLY A 63 19.33 15.59 -12.72
N LEU A 64 19.62 16.82 -12.29
CA LEU A 64 19.93 17.89 -13.22
C LEU A 64 21.27 17.52 -13.85
N PRO A 65 21.37 17.40 -15.18
CA PRO A 65 22.67 17.33 -15.82
C PRO A 65 23.36 18.68 -15.62
N ASP A 66 24.55 18.65 -15.02
CA ASP A 66 25.47 19.78 -15.00
C ASP A 66 25.81 20.13 -16.46
N VAL A 67 25.35 21.31 -16.90
CA VAL A 67 25.72 21.96 -18.17
C VAL A 67 26.62 23.14 -17.87
#